data_AF-A0A940EPU8-F1
#
_entry.id   AF-A0A940EPU8-F1
#
_cell.length_a   1.000
_cell.length_b   1.000
_cell.length_c   1.000
_cell.angle_alpha   90.00
_cell.angle_beta   90.00
_cell.angle_gamma   90.00
#
_symmetry.space_group_name_H-M   'P 1'
#
loop_
_entity.id
_entity.type
_entity.pdbx_description
1 polymer ?
#
loop_
_entity_poly.entity_id
_entity_poly.type
_entity_poly.pdbx_seq_one_letter_code
_entity_poly.pdbx_strand_id
1 'polypeptide(L)'
;MPKIIHFIYSLSWILACLLLGKLLAHYVDILPASLYGMVFFAFALHLKWADANRIKDSIQWIVKNMSVCFVPAGVGLMSHVGLLKSHGLMMLLILLGTTLALITLVAYLSVKFIGDDT
;
A
#
# COMPACT_ATOMS: atom_id res chain seq x y z
N MET A 1 -23.76 -16.63 9.59
CA MET A 1 -23.86 -15.58 8.54
C MET A 1 -23.34 -14.16 8.91
N PRO A 2 -23.02 -13.77 10.18
CA PRO A 2 -22.60 -12.38 10.45
C PRO A 2 -21.19 -12.01 9.95
N LYS A 3 -20.26 -12.98 9.82
CA LYS A 3 -18.86 -12.73 9.41
C LYS A 3 -18.70 -12.05 8.04
N ILE A 4 -19.56 -12.36 7.07
CA ILE A 4 -19.52 -11.77 5.72
C ILE A 4 -19.91 -10.28 5.74
N ILE A 5 -20.81 -9.88 6.65
CA ILE A 5 -21.23 -8.49 6.80
C ILE A 5 -20.05 -7.61 7.27
N HIS A 6 -19.21 -8.13 8.18
CA HIS A 6 -18.02 -7.41 8.64
C HIS A 6 -16.96 -7.28 7.55
N PHE A 7 -16.83 -8.31 6.72
CA PHE A 7 -15.92 -8.31 5.59
C PHE A 7 -16.32 -7.28 4.53
N ILE A 8 -17.61 -7.27 4.12
CA ILE A 8 -18.15 -6.29 3.17
C ILE A 8 -18.06 -4.86 3.70
N TYR A 9 -18.32 -4.65 5.00
CA TYR A 9 -18.16 -3.34 5.62
C TYR A 9 -16.71 -2.83 5.51
N SER A 10 -15.74 -3.70 5.84
CA SER A 10 -14.31 -3.36 5.76
C SER A 10 -13.87 -3.07 4.33
N LEU A 11 -14.29 -3.92 3.38
CA LEU A 11 -14.00 -3.75 1.96
C LEU A 11 -14.60 -2.45 1.41
N SER A 12 -15.84 -2.13 1.78
CA SER A 12 -16.50 -0.89 1.41
C SER A 12 -15.74 0.34 1.91
N TRP A 13 -15.22 0.31 3.14
CA TRP A 13 -14.48 1.44 3.68
C TRP A 13 -13.14 1.64 2.97
N ILE A 14 -12.42 0.55 2.69
CA ILE A 14 -11.15 0.58 1.95
C ILE A 14 -11.39 1.09 0.52
N LEU A 15 -12.42 0.59 -0.16
CA LEU A 15 -12.78 1.06 -1.50
C LEU A 15 -13.17 2.54 -1.49
N ALA A 16 -13.99 2.98 -0.54
CA ALA A 16 -14.42 4.37 -0.43
C ALA A 16 -13.22 5.31 -0.21
N CYS A 17 -12.30 4.95 0.69
CA CYS A 17 -11.08 5.73 0.92
C CYS A 17 -10.17 5.76 -0.32
N LEU A 18 -10.04 4.64 -1.05
CA LEU A 18 -9.26 4.59 -2.27
C LEU A 18 -9.89 5.44 -3.39
N LEU A 19 -11.21 5.42 -3.53
CA LEU A 19 -11.96 6.19 -4.53
C LEU A 19 -11.82 7.69 -4.25
N LEU A 20 -11.94 8.09 -2.97
CA LEU A 20 -11.65 9.45 -2.53
C LEU A 20 -10.19 9.83 -2.77
N GLY A 21 -9.23 8.97 -2.43
CA GLY A 21 -7.81 9.22 -2.69
C GLY A 21 -7.51 9.39 -4.19
N LYS A 22 -8.17 8.61 -5.05
CA LYS A 22 -8.04 8.73 -6.51
C LYS A 22 -8.67 10.02 -7.04
N LEU A 23 -9.81 10.45 -6.48
CA LEU A 23 -10.42 11.73 -6.79
C LEU A 23 -9.50 12.88 -6.38
N LEU A 24 -8.93 12.85 -5.17
CA LEU A 24 -8.00 13.88 -4.71
C LEU A 24 -6.72 13.91 -5.55
N ALA A 25 -6.15 12.76 -5.89
CA ALA A 25 -4.96 12.70 -6.74
C ALA A 25 -5.21 13.26 -8.14
N HIS A 26 -6.46 13.25 -8.63
CA HIS A 26 -6.82 13.90 -9.89
C HIS A 26 -6.77 15.44 -9.81
N TYR A 27 -7.06 16.01 -8.64
CA TYR A 27 -6.98 17.46 -8.42
C TYR A 27 -5.59 17.92 -7.97
N VAL A 28 -4.84 17.08 -7.24
CA VAL A 28 -3.54 17.40 -6.66
C VAL A 28 -2.54 16.29 -7.02
N ASP A 29 -1.73 16.53 -8.05
CA ASP A 29 -0.80 15.55 -8.65
C ASP A 29 0.57 15.47 -7.94
N ILE A 30 0.57 15.64 -6.60
CA ILE A 30 1.81 15.66 -5.78
C ILE A 30 2.15 14.29 -5.22
N LEU A 31 1.16 13.44 -4.95
CA LEU A 31 1.37 12.09 -4.42
C LEU A 31 0.60 11.04 -5.23
N PRO A 32 1.07 9.78 -5.24
CA PRO A 32 0.30 8.66 -5.76
C PRO A 32 -1.08 8.56 -5.09
N ALA A 33 -2.11 8.20 -5.86
CA ALA A 33 -3.47 8.02 -5.36
C ALA A 33 -3.58 7.07 -4.14
N SER A 34 -2.72 6.05 -4.08
CA SER A 34 -2.67 5.10 -2.97
C SER A 34 -2.25 5.75 -1.64
N LEU A 35 -1.34 6.72 -1.66
CA LEU A 35 -0.91 7.47 -0.47
C LEU A 35 -2.05 8.34 0.07
N TYR A 36 -2.77 9.05 -0.80
CA TYR A 36 -3.96 9.81 -0.39
C TYR A 36 -5.02 8.91 0.25
N GLY A 37 -5.28 7.74 -0.33
CA GLY A 37 -6.22 6.76 0.22
C GLY A 37 -5.82 6.28 1.61
N MET A 38 -4.53 6.04 1.86
CA MET A 38 -4.01 5.67 3.19
C MET A 38 -4.20 6.80 4.22
N VAL A 39 -3.89 8.04 3.86
CA VAL A 39 -4.08 9.21 4.75
C VAL A 39 -5.56 9.39 5.09
N PHE A 40 -6.44 9.25 4.10
CA PHE A 40 -7.89 9.37 4.31
C PHE A 40 -8.42 8.25 5.21
N PHE A 41 -7.96 7.02 5.01
CA PHE A 41 -8.30 5.88 5.85
C PHE A 41 -7.84 6.09 7.31
N ALA A 42 -6.64 6.63 7.51
CA ALA A 42 -6.14 6.98 8.84
C ALA A 42 -7.01 8.06 9.51
N PHE A 43 -7.42 9.09 8.76
CA PHE A 43 -8.28 10.16 9.25
C PHE A 43 -9.68 9.64 9.64
N ALA A 44 -10.25 8.77 8.81
CA ALA A 44 -11.52 8.09 9.10
C ALA A 44 -11.47 7.24 10.38
N LEU A 45 -10.33 6.60 10.65
CA LEU A 45 -10.11 5.84 11.89
C LEU A 45 -9.93 6.77 13.11
N HIS A 46 -9.21 7.89 12.93
CA HIS A 46 -8.98 8.89 13.97
C HIS A 46 -10.29 9.56 14.42
N LEU A 47 -11.18 9.87 13.47
CA LEU A 47 -12.52 10.40 13.73
C LEU A 47 -13.49 9.36 14.33
N LYS A 48 -13.05 8.11 14.57
CA LYS A 48 -13.87 6.99 15.03
C LYS A 48 -15.08 6.67 14.13
N TRP A 49 -15.06 7.16 12.88
CA TRP A 49 -16.15 6.95 11.93
C TRP A 49 -16.21 5.50 11.44
N ALA A 50 -15.06 4.83 11.46
CA ALA A 50 -14.87 3.44 11.15
C ALA A 50 -14.49 2.66 12.41
N ASP A 51 -15.19 1.57 12.72
CA ASP A 51 -14.87 0.74 13.87
C ASP A 51 -13.57 -0.04 13.64
N ALA A 52 -12.50 0.39 14.31
CA ALA A 52 -11.16 -0.15 14.12
C ALA A 52 -11.09 -1.66 14.42
N ASN A 53 -11.83 -2.14 15.44
CA ASN A 53 -11.81 -3.56 15.81
C ASN A 53 -12.45 -4.42 14.73
N ARG A 54 -13.60 -4.02 14.18
CA ARG A 54 -14.28 -4.76 13.10
C ARG A 54 -13.48 -4.80 11.80
N ILE A 55 -12.77 -3.72 11.49
CA ILE A 55 -12.02 -3.59 10.24
C ILE A 55 -10.66 -4.31 10.33
N LYS A 56 -9.99 -4.24 11.47
CA LYS A 56 -8.65 -4.80 11.67
C LYS A 56 -8.60 -6.30 11.41
N ASP A 57 -9.53 -7.08 11.96
CA ASP A 57 -9.55 -8.54 11.76
C ASP A 57 -9.73 -8.93 10.29
N SER A 58 -10.61 -8.20 9.58
CA SER A 58 -10.87 -8.43 8.16
C SER A 58 -9.66 -8.03 7.29
N ILE A 59 -9.02 -6.90 7.58
CA ILE A 59 -7.82 -6.44 6.86
C ILE A 59 -6.66 -7.40 7.09
N GLN A 60 -6.41 -7.83 8.33
CA GLN A 60 -5.33 -8.78 8.64
C GLN A 60 -5.50 -10.08 7.86
N TRP A 61 -6.73 -10.57 7.72
CA TRP A 61 -7.00 -11.75 6.89
C TRP A 61 -6.70 -11.51 5.40
N ILE A 62 -7.08 -10.37 4.84
CA ILE A 62 -6.78 -10.02 3.43
C ILE A 62 -5.27 -9.88 3.21
N VAL A 63 -4.58 -9.14 4.08
CA VAL A 63 -3.12 -8.93 4.01
C VAL A 63 -2.37 -10.25 4.15
N LYS A 64 -2.81 -11.15 5.03
CA LYS A 64 -2.25 -12.50 5.16
C LYS A 64 -2.37 -13.30 3.85
N ASN A 65 -3.42 -13.06 3.06
CA ASN A 65 -3.66 -13.71 1.77
C ASN A 65 -3.29 -12.82 0.56
N MET A 66 -2.48 -11.77 0.76
CA MET A 66 -2.13 -10.79 -0.28
C MET A 66 -1.44 -11.43 -1.49
N SER A 67 -0.74 -12.55 -1.31
CA SER A 67 -0.10 -13.33 -2.38
C SER A 67 -1.08 -13.71 -3.51
N VAL A 68 -2.36 -13.94 -3.20
CA VAL A 68 -3.39 -14.25 -4.21
C VAL A 68 -3.62 -13.06 -5.16
N CYS A 69 -3.59 -11.83 -4.63
CA CYS A 69 -3.73 -10.61 -5.44
C CYS A 69 -2.48 -10.28 -6.26
N PHE A 70 -1.31 -10.83 -5.91
CA PHE A 70 -0.09 -10.67 -6.69
C PHE A 70 -0.04 -11.56 -7.93
N VAL A 71 -0.76 -12.69 -7.95
CA VAL A 71 -0.76 -13.59 -9.12
C VAL A 71 -1.27 -12.89 -10.39
N PRO A 72 -2.43 -12.19 -10.40
CA PRO A 72 -2.88 -11.44 -11.58
C PRO A 72 -1.90 -10.35 -12.02
N ALA A 73 -1.31 -9.62 -11.07
CA ALA A 73 -0.30 -8.60 -11.37
C ALA A 73 0.96 -9.21 -12.02
N GLY A 74 1.41 -10.37 -11.54
CA GLY A 74 2.52 -11.11 -12.11
C GLY A 74 2.24 -11.64 -13.51
N VAL A 75 1.04 -12.19 -13.75
CA VAL A 75 0.64 -12.66 -15.09
C VAL A 75 0.54 -11.50 -16.07
N GLY A 76 0.09 -10.32 -15.63
CA GLY A 76 0.12 -9.10 -16.46
C GLY A 76 1.54 -8.69 -16.86
N LEU A 77 2.51 -8.83 -15.96
CA LEU A 77 3.93 -8.59 -16.27
C LEU A 77 4.46 -9.59 -17.31
N MET A 78 3.97 -10.84 -17.29
CA MET A 78 4.38 -11.87 -18.26
C MET A 78 3.99 -11.51 -19.71
N SER A 79 3.00 -10.64 -19.92
CA SER A 79 2.67 -10.12 -21.25
C SER A 79 3.80 -9.26 -21.86
N HIS A 80 4.73 -8.75 -21.04
CA HIS A 80 5.82 -7.86 -21.46
C HIS A 80 7.22 -8.47 -21.21
N VAL A 81 7.34 -9.81 -21.29
CA VAL A 81 8.60 -10.53 -21.02
C VAL A 81 9.74 -10.16 -21.97
N GLY A 82 9.45 -9.68 -23.18
CA GLY A 82 10.47 -9.23 -24.13
C GLY A 82 11.34 -8.07 -23.61
N LEU A 83 10.72 -7.12 -22.90
CA LEU A 83 11.46 -6.02 -22.25
C LEU A 83 12.25 -6.54 -21.05
N LEU A 84 11.70 -7.50 -20.32
CA LEU A 84 12.37 -8.12 -19.18
C LEU A 84 13.60 -8.92 -19.60
N LYS A 85 13.60 -9.58 -20.76
CA LYS A 85 14.78 -10.28 -21.29
C LYS A 85 15.91 -9.33 -21.69
N SER A 86 15.58 -8.18 -22.29
CA SER A 86 16.59 -7.23 -22.77
C SER A 86 17.17 -6.36 -21.66
N HIS A 87 16.35 -5.97 -20.67
CA HIS A 87 16.75 -5.03 -19.61
C HIS A 87 16.66 -5.61 -18.20
N GLY A 88 16.35 -6.90 -18.03
CA GLY A 88 16.10 -7.51 -16.72
C GLY A 88 17.27 -7.41 -15.75
N LEU A 89 18.50 -7.53 -16.25
CA LEU A 89 19.70 -7.40 -15.44
C LEU A 89 19.88 -5.96 -14.93
N MET A 90 19.62 -4.97 -15.79
CA MET A 90 19.64 -3.54 -15.42
C MET A 90 18.52 -3.20 -14.43
N MET A 91 17.30 -3.69 -14.65
CA MET A 91 16.19 -3.51 -13.71
C MET A 91 16.51 -4.10 -12.34
N LEU A 92 17.09 -5.30 -12.29
CA LEU A 92 17.44 -5.97 -11.02
C LEU A 92 18.49 -5.16 -10.23
N LEU A 93 19.52 -4.64 -10.91
CA LEU A 93 20.52 -3.79 -10.29
C LEU A 93 19.92 -2.49 -9.74
N ILE A 94 19.08 -1.80 -10.53
CA ILE A 94 18.40 -0.58 -10.07
C ILE A 94 17.50 -0.90 -8.88
N LEU A 95 16.70 -1.97 -8.97
CA LEU A 95 15.73 -2.34 -7.94
C LEU A 95 16.41 -2.70 -6.61
N LEU A 96 17.49 -3.49 -6.64
CA LEU A 96 18.30 -3.76 -5.44
C LEU A 96 18.99 -2.49 -4.93
N GLY A 97 19.61 -1.72 -5.83
CA GLY A 97 20.33 -0.50 -5.47
C GLY A 97 19.42 0.53 -4.80
N THR A 98 18.27 0.84 -5.40
CA THR A 98 17.32 1.81 -4.82
C THR A 98 16.65 1.27 -3.57
N THR A 99 16.31 -0.02 -3.51
CA THR A 99 15.68 -0.58 -2.30
C THR A 99 16.63 -0.52 -1.11
N LEU A 100 17.89 -0.95 -1.30
CA LEU A 100 18.91 -0.86 -0.25
C LEU A 100 19.19 0.59 0.12
N ALA A 101 19.37 1.47 -0.86
CA ALA A 101 19.61 2.88 -0.61
C ALA A 101 18.47 3.56 0.16
N LEU A 102 17.21 3.29 -0.21
CA LEU A 102 16.03 3.81 0.50
C LEU A 102 15.97 3.30 1.93
N ILE A 103 16.20 1.99 2.15
CA ILE A 103 16.21 1.41 3.51
C ILE A 103 17.33 2.04 4.34
N THR A 104 18.55 2.14 3.81
CA THR A 104 19.69 2.76 4.51
C THR A 104 19.43 4.24 4.82
N LEU A 105 18.87 4.99 3.87
CA LEU A 105 18.55 6.40 4.07
C LEU A 105 17.47 6.60 5.14
N VAL A 106 16.38 5.83 5.08
CA VAL A 106 15.31 5.89 6.08
C VAL A 106 15.83 5.46 7.45
N ALA A 107 16.65 4.41 7.51
CA ALA A 107 17.28 3.98 8.76
C ALA A 107 18.20 5.07 9.35
N TYR A 108 19.03 5.70 8.52
CA TYR A 108 19.91 6.80 8.94
C TYR A 108 19.10 8.01 9.46
N LEU A 109 18.08 8.43 8.72
CA LEU A 109 17.19 9.52 9.13
C LEU A 109 16.45 9.17 10.42
N SER A 110 15.94 7.94 10.54
CA SER A 110 15.28 7.47 11.76
C SER A 110 16.24 7.51 12.95
N VAL A 111 17.48 7.03 12.83
CA VAL A 111 18.45 7.09 13.92
C VAL A 111 18.81 8.54 14.28
N LYS A 112 18.91 9.43 13.29
CA LYS A 112 19.24 10.83 13.54
C LYS A 112 18.11 11.65 14.17
N PHE A 113 16.85 11.38 13.82
CA PHE A 113 15.69 12.12 14.34
C PHE A 113 15.08 11.49 15.60
N ILE A 114 15.14 10.16 15.76
CA ILE A 114 14.64 9.47 16.97
C ILE A 114 15.76 9.27 18.01
N GLY A 115 17.02 9.18 17.59
CA GLY A 115 18.15 8.94 18.49
C GLY A 115 18.75 10.18 19.16
N ASP A 116 18.21 11.37 18.92
CA ASP A 116 18.58 12.61 19.63
C ASP A 116 17.74 12.81 20.92
N ASP A 117 16.65 12.03 21.08
CA ASP A 117 15.70 12.13 22.21
C ASP A 117 15.94 11.10 23.36
N THR A 118 17.08 10.39 23.39
CA THR A 118 17.46 9.49 24.52
C THR A 118 18.85 9.76 25.07
#